data_AF-A0A179UNR3-F1
#
_entry.id   AF-A0A179UNR3-F1
#
_cell.length_a   1.000
_cell.length_b   1.000
_cell.length_c   1.000
_cell.angle_alpha   90.00
_cell.angle_beta   90.00
_cell.angle_gamma   90.00
#
_symmetry.space_group_name_H-M   'P 1'
#
loop_
_entity.id
_entity.type
_entity.pdbx_description
1 polymer ?
#
loop_
_entity_poly.entity_id
_entity_poly.type
_entity_poly.pdbx_seq_one_letter_code
_entity_poly.pdbx_strand_id
1 'polypeptide(L)'
;MPTATTTTSSTPPPSALTSLTTPTTQNPTASLTTQVLHNLQHQHLWTALRIHEPHTLSPAQRMPLISGLPPQTLYTHPDEQAFMLEHGIGTDDVPVEREWVIPTAQGQAWSLRRLVECFDSLPLPDSKHGDGGEAVNGDGDGDSGSGSGSGSETESRVKMEKTGEKKNAKKNDRRKLSKEEIFAEYERRRRGKEWGGKRALMAMVNRGMGGDGTVVYYVVLEGSVKPRQN
;
A
#
# COMPACT_ATOMS: atom_id res chain seq x y z
N MET A 1 14.16 -13.31 60.20
CA MET A 1 13.36 -12.56 59.20
C MET A 1 14.26 -11.52 58.55
N PRO A 2 14.64 -11.67 57.27
CA PRO A 2 15.32 -10.60 56.53
C PRO A 2 14.29 -9.55 56.06
N THR A 3 14.64 -8.27 56.18
CA THR A 3 13.80 -7.16 55.70
C THR A 3 13.96 -6.99 54.19
N ALA A 4 12.86 -6.85 53.45
CA ALA A 4 12.92 -6.57 52.02
C ALA A 4 13.22 -5.08 51.76
N THR A 5 14.26 -4.79 50.98
CA THR A 5 14.65 -3.41 50.62
C THR A 5 13.94 -2.99 49.33
N THR A 6 12.98 -2.08 49.43
CA THR A 6 12.21 -1.59 48.27
C THR A 6 13.06 -0.68 47.40
N THR A 7 13.64 -1.22 46.32
CA THR A 7 14.39 -0.43 45.33
C THR A 7 13.45 0.38 44.44
N THR A 8 13.27 1.67 44.75
CA THR A 8 12.55 2.61 43.87
C THR A 8 13.38 2.91 42.63
N SER A 9 13.10 2.22 41.52
CA SER A 9 13.74 2.49 40.23
C SER A 9 13.34 3.87 39.71
N SER A 10 14.26 4.84 39.76
CA SER A 10 14.07 6.13 39.10
C SER A 10 13.88 5.91 37.60
N THR A 11 12.84 6.52 37.03
CA THR A 11 12.70 6.64 35.58
C THR A 11 13.94 7.33 35.00
N PRO A 12 14.50 6.87 33.87
CA PRO A 12 15.58 7.60 33.20
C PRO A 12 15.11 8.98 32.71
N PRO A 13 16.02 9.96 32.57
CA PRO A 13 15.68 11.26 31.99
C PRO A 13 15.31 11.11 30.50
N PRO A 14 14.40 11.96 29.98
CA PRO A 14 13.97 11.89 28.59
C PRO A 14 15.12 12.21 27.61
N SER A 15 15.19 11.46 26.51
CA SER A 15 16.17 11.66 25.44
C SER A 15 16.08 13.06 24.82
N ALA A 16 17.18 13.57 24.26
CA ALA A 16 17.19 14.90 23.62
C ALA A 16 16.15 15.06 22.50
N LEU A 17 15.86 13.97 21.77
CA LEU A 17 14.76 13.89 20.81
C LEU A 17 13.39 14.06 21.46
N THR A 18 13.16 13.46 22.64
CA THR A 18 11.92 13.61 23.41
C THR A 18 11.70 15.08 23.80
N SER A 19 12.76 15.83 24.14
CA SER A 19 12.67 17.27 24.40
C SER A 19 12.33 18.11 23.17
N LEU A 20 12.57 17.60 21.95
CA LEU A 20 12.20 18.24 20.69
C LEU A 20 10.80 17.81 20.21
N THR A 21 10.40 16.57 20.47
CA THR A 21 9.10 16.00 20.07
C THR A 21 8.03 16.02 21.17
N THR A 22 8.33 16.53 22.37
CA THR A 22 7.37 16.64 23.49
C THR A 22 6.06 17.26 22.99
N PRO A 23 4.91 16.59 23.18
CA PRO A 23 3.64 17.13 22.72
C PRO A 23 3.27 18.38 23.50
N THR A 24 3.52 19.55 22.91
CA THR A 24 2.88 20.78 23.37
C THR A 24 1.37 20.58 23.31
N THR A 25 0.66 21.10 24.32
CA THR A 25 -0.79 20.93 24.46
C THR A 25 -1.59 21.45 23.27
N GLN A 26 -0.98 22.30 22.44
CA GLN A 26 -1.54 22.86 21.21
C GLN A 26 -1.57 21.87 20.03
N ASN A 27 -0.60 20.94 19.91
CA ASN A 27 -0.45 20.11 18.70
C ASN A 27 0.01 18.64 18.96
N PRO A 28 -0.78 17.83 19.71
CA PRO A 28 -0.41 16.46 20.04
C PRO A 28 -0.37 15.50 18.83
N THR A 29 -0.97 15.85 17.69
CA THR A 29 -0.96 15.05 16.46
C THR A 29 0.27 15.32 15.59
N ALA A 30 0.75 16.57 15.53
CA ALA A 30 1.99 16.91 14.83
C ALA A 30 3.20 16.28 15.53
N SER A 31 3.28 16.39 16.87
CA SER A 31 4.30 15.71 17.70
C SER A 31 4.37 14.20 17.42
N LEU A 32 3.22 13.52 17.34
CA LEU A 32 3.14 12.09 16.98
C LEU A 32 3.66 11.82 15.57
N THR A 33 3.30 12.66 14.61
CA THR A 33 3.71 12.53 13.20
C THR A 33 5.22 12.69 13.05
N THR A 34 5.81 13.72 13.68
CA THR A 34 7.25 13.94 13.72
C THR A 34 7.99 12.78 14.40
N GLN A 35 7.46 12.24 15.51
CA GLN A 35 8.06 11.09 16.20
C GLN A 35 8.02 9.82 15.32
N VAL A 36 6.90 9.55 14.64
CA VAL A 36 6.81 8.43 13.69
C VAL A 36 7.79 8.62 12.53
N LEU A 37 7.83 9.80 11.89
CA LEU A 37 8.74 10.07 10.77
C LEU A 37 10.20 9.88 11.17
N HIS A 38 10.60 10.45 12.32
CA HIS A 38 11.94 10.31 12.86
C HIS A 38 12.32 8.82 13.02
N ASN A 39 11.43 8.02 13.61
CA ASN A 39 11.71 6.62 13.86
C ASN A 39 11.72 5.81 12.55
N LEU A 40 10.84 6.11 11.58
CA LEU A 40 10.93 5.52 10.23
C LEU A 40 12.31 5.78 9.59
N GLN A 41 12.79 7.02 9.65
CA GLN A 41 14.08 7.43 9.11
C GLN A 41 15.27 6.74 9.81
N HIS A 42 15.32 6.82 11.14
CA HIS A 42 16.53 6.49 11.91
C HIS A 42 16.53 5.09 12.54
N GLN A 43 15.38 4.48 12.79
CA GLN A 43 15.26 3.11 13.32
C GLN A 43 14.90 2.09 12.22
N HIS A 44 14.07 2.47 11.24
CA HIS A 44 13.62 1.57 10.17
C HIS A 44 14.27 1.84 8.79
N LEU A 45 15.22 2.78 8.70
CA LEU A 45 16.01 3.11 7.51
C LEU A 45 15.17 3.50 6.27
N TRP A 46 14.01 4.13 6.48
CA TRP A 46 13.19 4.66 5.40
C TRP A 46 13.81 5.89 4.74
N THR A 47 13.63 6.02 3.43
CA THR A 47 14.14 7.13 2.63
C THR A 47 13.01 7.90 1.93
N ALA A 48 13.33 9.07 1.36
CA ALA A 48 12.39 9.94 0.64
C ALA A 48 11.07 10.26 1.40
N LEU A 49 11.16 10.36 2.73
CA LEU A 49 10.05 10.63 3.64
C LEU A 49 9.48 12.05 3.43
N ARG A 50 8.15 12.17 3.40
CA ARG A 50 7.40 13.43 3.33
C ARG A 50 6.19 13.38 4.28
N ILE A 51 5.94 14.46 5.02
CA ILE A 51 4.69 14.66 5.76
C ILE A 51 3.67 15.31 4.81
N HIS A 52 2.43 14.85 4.88
CA HIS A 52 1.28 15.37 4.16
C HIS A 52 0.26 15.85 5.19
N GLU A 53 0.19 17.16 5.39
CA GLU A 53 -0.72 17.78 6.36
C GLU A 53 -2.20 17.52 6.01
N PRO A 54 -3.14 17.68 6.95
CA PRO A 54 -4.57 17.51 6.68
C PRO A 54 -5.04 18.32 5.46
N HIS A 55 -5.88 17.70 4.65
CA HIS A 55 -6.46 18.20 3.40
C HIS A 55 -5.48 18.44 2.23
N THR A 56 -4.21 17.99 2.31
CA THR A 56 -3.23 18.17 1.23
C THR A 56 -3.37 17.15 0.09
N LEU A 57 -3.83 15.93 0.37
CA LEU A 57 -4.02 14.86 -0.62
C LEU A 57 -5.47 14.75 -1.10
N SER A 58 -6.43 15.08 -0.23
CA SER A 58 -7.86 14.96 -0.49
C SER A 58 -8.66 15.82 0.52
N PRO A 59 -9.78 16.45 0.12
CA PRO A 59 -10.68 17.14 1.05
C PRO A 59 -11.23 16.26 2.19
N ALA A 60 -11.17 14.93 2.07
CA ALA A 60 -11.54 13.99 3.14
C ALA A 60 -10.44 13.80 4.21
N GLN A 61 -9.19 14.20 3.93
CA GLN A 61 -8.01 13.90 4.73
C GLN A 61 -7.95 14.71 6.04
N ARG A 62 -8.61 14.26 7.10
CA ARG A 62 -8.60 14.97 8.42
C ARG A 62 -7.39 14.69 9.30
N MET A 63 -6.43 13.88 8.84
CA MET A 63 -5.23 13.49 9.59
C MET A 63 -3.96 13.73 8.77
N PRO A 64 -2.84 14.12 9.40
CA PRO A 64 -1.56 14.09 8.73
C PRO A 64 -1.19 12.65 8.39
N LEU A 65 -0.60 12.46 7.22
CA LEU A 65 -0.06 11.19 6.73
C LEU A 65 1.43 11.34 6.46
N ILE A 66 2.16 10.23 6.45
CA ILE A 66 3.57 10.19 6.02
C ILE A 66 3.64 9.29 4.78
N SER A 67 4.49 9.61 3.82
CA SER A 67 4.88 8.65 2.78
C SER A 67 6.38 8.61 2.56
N GLY A 68 6.90 7.45 2.20
CA GLY A 68 8.33 7.23 1.97
C GLY A 68 8.61 5.88 1.32
N LEU A 69 9.89 5.60 1.09
CA LEU A 69 10.39 4.34 0.57
C LEU A 69 10.95 3.50 1.74
N PRO A 70 10.37 2.34 2.08
CA PRO A 70 10.98 1.42 3.04
C PRO A 70 12.27 0.79 2.48
N PRO A 71 13.14 0.20 3.31
CA PRO A 71 14.36 -0.45 2.82
C PRO A 71 14.11 -1.74 2.03
N GLN A 72 12.91 -2.31 2.12
CA GLN A 72 12.46 -3.52 1.41
C GLN A 72 10.93 -3.49 1.24
N THR A 73 10.38 -4.31 0.35
CA THR A 73 8.91 -4.48 0.23
C THR A 73 8.31 -4.99 1.55
N LEU A 74 7.29 -4.29 2.05
CA LEU A 74 6.69 -4.60 3.36
C LEU A 74 5.49 -5.54 3.28
N TYR A 75 4.89 -5.64 2.09
CA TYR A 75 3.85 -6.61 1.77
C TYR A 75 3.99 -7.03 0.31
N THR A 76 3.71 -8.30 0.04
CA THR A 76 3.62 -8.91 -1.28
C THR A 76 2.36 -9.75 -1.26
N HIS A 77 1.45 -9.59 -2.23
CA HIS A 77 0.18 -10.30 -2.25
C HIS A 77 0.41 -11.83 -2.39
N PRO A 78 -0.38 -12.73 -1.77
CA PRO A 78 -0.16 -14.18 -1.89
C PRO A 78 -0.14 -14.67 -3.35
N ASP A 79 -1.01 -14.15 -4.22
CA ASP A 79 -1.04 -14.51 -5.65
C ASP A 79 0.18 -13.91 -6.40
N GLU A 80 0.76 -12.81 -5.91
CA GLU A 80 2.00 -12.17 -6.42
C GLU A 80 3.23 -12.99 -6.02
N GLN A 81 3.32 -13.42 -4.75
CA GLN A 81 4.37 -14.32 -4.25
C GLN A 81 4.41 -15.64 -5.04
N ALA A 82 3.24 -16.20 -5.34
CA ALA A 82 3.12 -17.41 -6.16
C ALA A 82 3.66 -17.19 -7.59
N PHE A 83 3.30 -16.07 -8.23
CA PHE A 83 3.81 -15.72 -9.56
C PHE A 83 5.32 -15.48 -9.57
N MET A 84 5.86 -14.75 -8.59
CA MET A 84 7.29 -14.53 -8.43
C MET A 84 8.06 -15.86 -8.31
N LEU A 85 7.55 -16.80 -7.52
CA LEU A 85 8.15 -18.13 -7.35
C LEU A 85 8.08 -18.99 -8.61
N GLU A 86 6.94 -18.96 -9.33
CA GLU A 86 6.78 -19.69 -10.60
C GLU A 86 7.74 -19.19 -11.70
N HIS A 87 8.00 -17.88 -11.73
CA HIS A 87 8.78 -17.23 -12.78
C HIS A 87 10.23 -16.92 -12.40
N GLY A 88 10.65 -17.22 -11.16
CA GLY A 88 12.01 -17.00 -10.67
C GLY A 88 12.39 -15.52 -10.48
N ILE A 89 11.42 -14.68 -10.10
CA ILE A 89 11.64 -13.26 -9.78
C ILE A 89 12.16 -13.15 -8.34
N GLY A 90 13.34 -12.57 -8.14
CA GLY A 90 13.88 -12.33 -6.80
C GLY A 90 13.13 -11.21 -6.07
N THR A 91 13.19 -11.18 -4.74
CA THR A 91 12.76 -10.01 -3.95
C THR A 91 13.48 -8.74 -4.38
N ASP A 92 14.73 -8.89 -4.83
CA ASP A 92 15.64 -7.79 -5.16
C ASP A 92 15.49 -7.34 -6.62
N ASP A 93 14.79 -8.13 -7.46
CA ASP A 93 14.32 -7.71 -8.79
C ASP A 93 13.10 -6.76 -8.68
N VAL A 94 12.38 -6.76 -7.55
CA VAL A 94 11.12 -6.04 -7.37
C VAL A 94 11.36 -4.60 -6.90
N PRO A 95 10.81 -3.58 -7.58
CA PRO A 95 10.99 -2.19 -7.17
C PRO A 95 10.26 -1.90 -5.86
N VAL A 96 10.95 -1.22 -4.95
CA VAL A 96 10.38 -0.62 -3.74
C VAL A 96 9.43 0.50 -4.13
N GLU A 97 8.19 0.43 -3.66
CA GLU A 97 7.16 1.45 -3.90
C GLU A 97 7.09 2.46 -2.76
N ARG A 98 6.48 3.63 -3.02
CA ARG A 98 6.19 4.63 -1.99
C ARG A 98 5.00 4.17 -1.16
N GLU A 99 5.29 3.76 0.08
CA GLU A 99 4.29 3.35 1.05
C GLU A 99 3.67 4.56 1.77
N TRP A 100 2.42 4.39 2.20
CA TRP A 100 1.67 5.36 3.02
C TRP A 100 1.60 4.90 4.47
N VAL A 101 1.80 5.83 5.41
CA VAL A 101 1.85 5.57 6.85
C VAL A 101 0.88 6.48 7.59
N ILE A 102 0.09 5.89 8.48
CA ILE A 102 -0.91 6.54 9.34
C ILE A 102 -0.34 6.66 10.77
N PRO A 103 0.06 7.86 11.24
CA PRO A 103 0.60 8.06 12.59
C PRO A 103 -0.44 7.75 13.67
N THR A 104 -0.11 6.86 14.60
CA THR A 104 -1.04 6.34 15.61
C THR A 104 -0.38 6.26 16.99
N ALA A 105 -1.09 6.69 18.05
CA ALA A 105 -0.65 6.47 19.42
C ALA A 105 -1.18 5.12 19.96
N GLN A 106 -0.40 4.42 20.78
CA GLN A 106 -0.90 3.26 21.51
C GLN A 106 -2.11 3.64 22.37
N GLY A 107 -3.19 2.84 22.31
CA GLY A 107 -4.46 3.14 22.98
C GLY A 107 -5.36 4.14 22.26
N GLN A 108 -4.97 4.66 21.09
CA GLN A 108 -5.81 5.53 20.27
C GLN A 108 -7.02 4.76 19.73
N ALA A 109 -8.23 5.24 20.07
CA ALA A 109 -9.46 4.70 19.52
C ALA A 109 -9.59 4.98 18.01
N TRP A 110 -9.95 3.94 17.26
CA TRP A 110 -10.25 3.99 15.83
C TRP A 110 -11.71 3.59 15.60
N SER A 111 -12.46 4.45 14.92
CA SER A 111 -13.76 4.08 14.35
C SER A 111 -13.57 3.65 12.90
N LEU A 112 -14.43 2.77 12.39
CA LEU A 112 -14.40 2.34 10.98
C LEU A 112 -14.45 3.55 10.04
N ARG A 113 -15.28 4.54 10.35
CA ARG A 113 -15.36 5.82 9.61
C ARG A 113 -14.01 6.52 9.54
N ARG A 114 -13.28 6.65 10.65
CA ARG A 114 -11.97 7.33 10.69
C ARG A 114 -10.91 6.58 9.88
N LEU A 115 -10.99 5.24 9.85
CA LEU A 115 -10.12 4.41 9.03
C LEU A 115 -10.44 4.56 7.53
N VAL A 116 -11.72 4.48 7.15
CA VAL A 116 -12.19 4.70 5.78
C VAL A 116 -11.81 6.09 5.27
N GLU A 117 -12.02 7.14 6.06
CA GLU A 117 -11.61 8.52 5.72
C GLU A 117 -10.09 8.66 5.47
N CYS A 118 -9.25 7.81 6.08
CA CYS A 118 -7.83 7.72 5.74
C CYS A 118 -7.61 7.02 4.39
N PHE A 119 -8.24 5.87 4.14
CA PHE A 119 -8.14 5.15 2.87
C PHE A 119 -8.68 5.95 1.68
N ASP A 120 -9.81 6.63 1.83
CA ASP A 120 -10.38 7.52 0.82
C ASP A 120 -9.40 8.63 0.40
N SER A 121 -8.58 9.12 1.35
CA SER A 121 -7.57 10.15 1.09
C SER A 121 -6.28 9.66 0.43
N LEU A 122 -6.03 8.35 0.34
CA LEU A 122 -4.85 7.82 -0.34
C LEU A 122 -5.01 7.92 -1.86
N PRO A 123 -3.99 8.36 -2.61
CA PRO A 123 -3.98 8.24 -4.06
C PRO A 123 -4.01 6.77 -4.48
N LEU A 124 -4.55 6.49 -5.67
CA LEU A 124 -4.52 5.15 -6.26
C LEU A 124 -3.07 4.82 -6.71
N PRO A 125 -2.65 3.54 -6.73
CA PRO A 125 -1.30 3.18 -7.19
C PRO A 125 -1.04 3.56 -8.67
N ASP A 126 -2.10 3.68 -9.48
CA ASP A 126 -2.01 4.17 -10.88
C ASP A 126 -1.73 5.68 -10.99
N SER A 127 -1.83 6.44 -9.89
CA SER A 127 -1.49 7.86 -9.87
C SER A 127 0.02 8.04 -10.08
N LYS A 128 0.42 8.52 -11.28
CA LYS A 128 1.82 8.82 -11.64
C LYS A 128 2.42 9.93 -10.76
N HIS A 129 2.79 9.61 -9.52
CA HIS A 129 3.63 10.46 -8.68
C HIS A 129 5.10 10.34 -9.10
N GLY A 130 5.41 10.85 -10.30
CA GLY A 130 6.74 11.36 -10.57
C GLY A 130 7.03 12.53 -9.62
N ASP A 131 8.29 12.72 -9.25
CA ASP A 131 8.68 13.90 -8.47
C ASP A 131 8.59 15.17 -9.35
N GLY A 132 8.28 16.30 -8.74
CA GLY A 132 7.65 17.43 -9.44
C GLY A 132 8.50 18.13 -10.51
N GLY A 133 7.88 18.43 -11.65
CA GLY A 133 8.44 19.28 -12.70
C GLY A 133 7.38 19.72 -13.72
N GLU A 134 7.22 21.04 -13.85
CA GLU A 134 6.39 21.77 -14.83
C GLU A 134 4.86 21.52 -14.86
N ALA A 135 4.10 22.62 -14.81
CA ALA A 135 2.66 22.63 -15.04
C ALA A 135 2.37 23.16 -16.45
N VAL A 136 1.68 22.37 -17.26
CA VAL A 136 1.17 22.77 -18.57
C VAL A 136 -0.34 22.57 -18.59
N ASN A 137 -1.09 23.67 -18.65
CA ASN A 137 -2.51 23.64 -18.93
C ASN A 137 -2.74 23.32 -20.42
N GLY A 138 -3.78 22.55 -20.73
CA GLY A 138 -4.17 22.24 -22.10
C GLY A 138 -5.55 21.59 -22.11
N ASP A 139 -6.55 22.37 -22.51
CA ASP A 139 -7.96 21.97 -22.58
C ASP A 139 -8.22 20.94 -23.70
N GLY A 140 -9.32 20.19 -23.60
CA GLY A 140 -9.78 19.31 -24.68
C GLY A 140 -10.93 18.40 -24.29
N ASP A 141 -12.06 18.56 -24.97
CA ASP A 141 -13.25 17.70 -24.94
C ASP A 141 -12.90 16.21 -25.27
N GLY A 142 -13.63 15.18 -24.85
CA GLY A 142 -14.99 15.12 -24.32
C GLY A 142 -15.93 14.39 -25.30
N ASP A 143 -16.62 13.33 -24.85
CA ASP A 143 -17.86 12.82 -25.47
C ASP A 143 -18.59 11.84 -24.53
N SER A 144 -19.89 11.59 -24.77
CA SER A 144 -20.78 10.74 -24.00
C SER A 144 -21.44 9.65 -24.86
N GLY A 145 -21.23 8.37 -24.52
CA GLY A 145 -21.63 7.22 -25.35
C GLY A 145 -22.45 6.15 -24.63
N SER A 146 -23.67 6.49 -24.16
CA SER A 146 -24.65 5.48 -23.73
C SER A 146 -25.44 4.96 -24.94
N GLY A 147 -25.47 3.64 -25.15
CA GLY A 147 -26.13 3.03 -26.31
C GLY A 147 -26.55 1.59 -26.06
N SER A 148 -27.83 1.39 -25.76
CA SER A 148 -28.48 0.08 -25.75
C SER A 148 -29.33 -0.08 -27.02
N GLY A 149 -29.30 -1.24 -27.66
CA GLY A 149 -30.03 -1.54 -28.90
C GLY A 149 -30.34 -3.02 -29.02
N SER A 150 -31.49 -3.37 -29.60
CA SER A 150 -32.06 -4.72 -29.56
C SER A 150 -32.69 -5.14 -30.89
N GLY A 151 -32.61 -6.44 -31.20
CA GLY A 151 -33.30 -7.12 -32.29
C GLY A 151 -32.64 -7.05 -33.67
N SER A 152 -33.03 -7.89 -34.65
CA SER A 152 -33.74 -9.19 -34.54
C SER A 152 -33.86 -9.84 -35.92
N GLU A 153 -33.42 -11.10 -36.05
CA GLU A 153 -33.74 -12.06 -37.14
C GLU A 153 -33.25 -11.67 -38.56
N THR A 154 -33.03 -12.59 -39.52
CA THR A 154 -33.32 -14.04 -39.67
C THR A 154 -31.99 -14.83 -39.87
N GLU A 155 -31.74 -15.90 -40.65
CA GLU A 155 -32.45 -16.77 -41.62
C GLU A 155 -31.68 -18.14 -41.77
N SER A 156 -32.26 -19.05 -42.55
CA SER A 156 -31.77 -20.26 -43.27
C SER A 156 -30.26 -20.51 -43.55
N ARG A 157 -29.79 -21.76 -43.80
CA ARG A 157 -30.39 -23.12 -43.69
C ARG A 157 -29.38 -24.28 -43.96
N VAL A 158 -29.18 -25.14 -42.95
CA VAL A 158 -28.99 -26.63 -43.00
C VAL A 158 -27.75 -27.31 -43.67
N LYS A 159 -26.98 -28.03 -42.83
CA LYS A 159 -26.24 -29.33 -42.98
C LYS A 159 -25.48 -29.71 -44.29
N MET A 160 -24.26 -30.24 -44.10
CA MET A 160 -24.00 -31.70 -44.26
C MET A 160 -22.85 -32.21 -43.36
N GLU A 161 -22.49 -33.51 -43.47
CA GLU A 161 -22.09 -34.36 -42.32
C GLU A 161 -20.57 -34.58 -42.09
N LYS A 162 -20.27 -35.45 -41.11
CA LYS A 162 -18.93 -35.87 -40.64
C LYS A 162 -18.08 -36.52 -41.76
N THR A 163 -16.76 -36.42 -41.64
CA THR A 163 -15.83 -37.53 -41.28
C THR A 163 -14.38 -37.13 -41.61
N GLY A 164 -13.40 -37.51 -40.78
CA GLY A 164 -11.98 -37.36 -41.14
C GLY A 164 -11.06 -37.05 -39.97
N GLU A 165 -10.64 -38.08 -39.23
CA GLU A 165 -9.61 -37.95 -38.21
C GLU A 165 -8.26 -37.59 -38.85
N LYS A 166 -7.73 -36.39 -38.57
CA LYS A 166 -6.31 -36.08 -38.80
C LYS A 166 -5.69 -35.48 -37.53
N LYS A 167 -4.85 -36.31 -36.89
CA LYS A 167 -4.05 -35.99 -35.71
C LYS A 167 -2.97 -34.96 -36.04
N ASN A 168 -3.34 -33.68 -36.18
CA ASN A 168 -2.36 -32.61 -36.21
C ASN A 168 -1.78 -32.46 -34.81
N ALA A 169 -0.50 -32.80 -34.64
CA ALA A 169 0.16 -32.78 -33.35
C ALA A 169 0.14 -31.35 -32.80
N LYS A 170 -0.62 -31.14 -31.72
CA LYS A 170 -0.61 -29.89 -30.95
C LYS A 170 0.70 -29.82 -30.16
N LYS A 171 1.82 -29.63 -30.88
CA LYS A 171 3.15 -29.38 -30.33
C LYS A 171 3.00 -28.22 -29.37
N ASN A 172 3.07 -28.53 -28.08
CA ASN A 172 2.74 -27.58 -27.03
C ASN A 172 3.95 -26.68 -26.79
N ASP A 173 4.29 -25.86 -27.81
CA ASP A 173 5.27 -24.78 -27.74
C ASP A 173 4.74 -23.73 -26.76
N ARG A 174 4.89 -24.04 -25.47
CA ARG A 174 5.00 -23.02 -24.43
C ARG A 174 6.24 -22.21 -24.77
N ARG A 175 6.05 -21.16 -25.57
CA ARG A 175 6.99 -20.04 -25.67
C ARG A 175 7.37 -19.68 -24.25
N LYS A 176 8.64 -19.89 -23.89
CA LYS A 176 9.18 -19.30 -22.67
C LYS A 176 9.14 -17.81 -22.90
N LEU A 177 8.26 -17.12 -22.17
CA LEU A 177 8.24 -15.66 -22.14
C LEU A 177 9.64 -15.17 -21.72
N SER A 178 10.11 -14.06 -22.30
CA SER A 178 11.38 -13.46 -21.90
C SER A 178 11.30 -12.94 -20.45
N LYS A 179 12.44 -12.72 -19.77
CA LYS A 179 12.41 -12.09 -18.43
C LYS A 179 11.73 -10.71 -18.50
N GLU A 180 11.85 -10.00 -19.62
CA GLU A 180 11.21 -8.70 -19.87
C GLU A 180 9.69 -8.83 -20.03
N GLU A 181 9.19 -9.82 -20.78
CA GLU A 181 7.75 -10.09 -20.92
C GLU A 181 7.13 -10.50 -19.57
N ILE A 182 7.81 -11.37 -18.81
CA ILE A 182 7.44 -11.80 -17.46
C ILE A 182 7.38 -10.60 -16.51
N PHE A 183 8.39 -9.72 -16.53
CA PHE A 183 8.45 -8.55 -15.66
C PHE A 183 7.41 -7.49 -16.04
N ALA A 184 7.13 -7.32 -17.33
CA ALA A 184 6.05 -6.46 -17.81
C ALA A 184 4.65 -7.01 -17.48
N GLU A 185 4.47 -8.33 -17.36
CA GLU A 185 3.25 -8.96 -16.85
C GLU A 185 3.13 -8.80 -15.32
N TYR A 186 4.22 -9.02 -14.57
CA TYR A 186 4.32 -8.76 -13.14
C TYR A 186 3.91 -7.33 -12.79
N GLU A 187 4.56 -6.34 -13.39
CA GLU A 187 4.27 -4.91 -13.19
C GLU A 187 2.83 -4.54 -13.57
N ARG A 188 2.26 -5.15 -14.60
CA ARG A 188 0.85 -4.92 -14.99
C ARG A 188 -0.12 -5.43 -13.91
N ARG A 189 0.12 -6.63 -13.38
CA ARG A 189 -0.71 -7.25 -12.33
C ARG A 189 -0.58 -6.57 -10.98
N ARG A 190 0.62 -6.08 -10.66
CA ARG A 190 0.94 -5.36 -9.42
C ARG A 190 0.23 -4.00 -9.31
N ARG A 191 0.14 -3.27 -10.42
CA ARG A 191 -0.63 -2.02 -10.52
C ARG A 191 -2.13 -2.28 -10.59
N GLY A 192 -2.54 -3.25 -11.42
CA GLY A 192 -3.93 -3.64 -11.58
C GLY A 192 -4.55 -4.29 -10.34
N LYS A 193 -5.89 -4.34 -10.30
CA LYS A 193 -6.70 -4.85 -9.18
C LYS A 193 -6.59 -6.37 -8.92
N GLU A 194 -5.60 -7.05 -9.50
CA GLU A 194 -5.34 -8.47 -9.26
C GLU A 194 -4.48 -8.67 -8.00
N TRP A 195 -3.43 -7.84 -7.85
CA TRP A 195 -2.58 -7.77 -6.65
C TRP A 195 -2.52 -6.37 -6.05
N GLY A 196 -2.76 -5.33 -6.85
CA GLY A 196 -2.80 -3.93 -6.44
C GLY A 196 -4.11 -3.54 -5.77
N GLY A 197 -4.01 -2.64 -4.80
CA GLY A 197 -5.13 -2.02 -4.07
C GLY A 197 -4.59 -0.93 -3.15
N LYS A 198 -5.45 -0.05 -2.62
CA LYS A 198 -4.98 0.94 -1.63
C LYS A 198 -4.48 0.21 -0.39
N ARG A 199 -3.31 0.62 0.10
CA ARG A 199 -2.69 0.10 1.31
C ARG A 199 -2.09 1.22 2.14
N ALA A 200 -2.13 1.07 3.45
CA ALA A 200 -1.46 1.96 4.38
C ALA A 200 -0.99 1.20 5.62
N LEU A 201 0.06 1.74 6.22
CA LEU A 201 0.74 1.17 7.37
C LEU A 201 0.33 1.94 8.62
N MET A 202 -0.40 1.29 9.54
CA MET A 202 -0.80 1.93 10.79
C MET A 202 0.37 1.88 11.78
N ALA A 203 1.19 2.94 11.81
CA ALA A 203 2.40 3.05 12.61
C ALA A 203 2.08 3.50 14.04
N MET A 204 2.30 2.61 15.01
CA MET A 204 2.00 2.85 16.42
C MET A 204 3.25 3.16 17.26
N VAL A 205 3.14 4.17 18.13
CA VAL A 205 4.14 4.56 19.13
C VAL A 205 3.56 4.47 20.55
N ASN A 206 4.34 3.90 21.48
CA ASN A 206 4.01 3.86 22.91
C ASN A 206 4.26 5.22 23.57
N ARG A 207 3.20 5.86 24.08
CA ARG A 207 3.27 7.15 24.79
C ARG A 207 3.62 7.04 26.28
N GLY A 208 3.54 5.87 26.88
CA GLY A 208 3.62 5.67 28.34
C GLY A 208 5.04 5.53 28.91
N MET A 209 6.07 5.37 28.06
CA MET A 209 7.42 4.96 28.50
C MET A 209 8.54 5.99 28.23
N GLY A 210 8.20 7.25 27.95
CA GLY A 210 9.14 8.38 28.10
C GLY A 210 10.42 8.33 27.25
N GLY A 211 10.34 7.89 25.98
CA GLY A 211 11.50 7.79 25.11
C GLY A 211 11.16 7.65 23.62
N ASP A 212 12.17 7.28 22.84
CA ASP A 212 12.18 7.04 21.39
C ASP A 212 11.47 5.72 20.98
N GLY A 213 10.31 5.46 21.58
CA GLY A 213 9.56 4.21 21.47
C GLY A 213 9.39 3.70 20.04
N THR A 214 9.85 2.47 19.81
CA THR A 214 9.92 1.81 18.50
C THR A 214 8.58 1.83 17.78
N VAL A 215 8.59 2.13 16.47
CA VAL A 215 7.37 2.08 15.66
C VAL A 215 7.05 0.62 15.32
N VAL A 216 5.86 0.17 15.69
CA VAL A 216 5.28 -1.07 15.16
C VAL A 216 4.23 -0.69 14.13
N TYR A 217 4.40 -1.12 12.88
CA TYR A 217 3.44 -0.86 11.80
C TYR A 217 2.68 -2.12 11.38
N TYR A 218 1.39 -1.94 11.09
CA TYR A 218 0.51 -2.99 10.58
C TYR A 218 0.09 -2.66 9.16
N VAL A 219 0.26 -3.60 8.23
CA VAL A 219 -0.26 -3.47 6.85
C VAL A 219 -1.79 -3.55 6.90
N VAL A 220 -2.45 -2.48 6.46
CA VAL A 220 -3.90 -2.42 6.28
C VAL A 220 -4.18 -2.27 4.78
N LEU A 221 -5.14 -3.04 4.26
CA LEU A 221 -5.42 -3.20 2.83
C LEU A 221 -6.91 -2.92 2.55
N GLU A 222 -7.19 -2.26 1.44
CA GLU A 222 -8.54 -2.12 0.90
C GLU A 222 -8.94 -3.40 0.16
N GLY A 223 -9.77 -4.25 0.77
CA GLY A 223 -10.41 -5.36 0.05
C GLY A 223 -11.05 -6.44 0.92
N SER A 224 -12.05 -7.10 0.35
CA SER A 224 -12.53 -8.40 0.83
C SER A 224 -11.57 -9.50 0.37
N VAL A 225 -10.81 -10.07 1.31
CA VAL A 225 -9.94 -11.23 1.05
C VAL A 225 -10.79 -12.37 0.45
N LYS A 226 -10.38 -12.90 -0.71
CA LYS A 226 -11.04 -14.08 -1.31
C LYS A 226 -11.10 -15.19 -0.24
N PRO A 227 -12.27 -15.79 0.05
CA PRO A 227 -12.34 -16.90 0.99
C PRO A 227 -11.48 -18.04 0.45
N ARG A 228 -10.49 -18.48 1.23
CA ARG A 228 -9.69 -19.66 0.87
C ARG A 228 -10.62 -20.87 0.89
N GLN A 229 -10.84 -21.47 -0.27
CA GLN A 229 -11.39 -22.81 -0.34
C GLN A 229 -10.29 -23.77 0.13
N ASN A 230 -10.54 -24.38 1.28
CA ASN A 230 -9.77 -25.50 1.83
C ASN A 230 -10.39 -26.82 1.34
#